data_AF-A0A914H2I2-F1
#
_entry.id   AF-A0A914H2I2-F1
#
_cell.length_a   1.000
_cell.length_b   1.000
_cell.length_c   1.000
_cell.angle_alpha   90.00
_cell.angle_beta   90.00
_cell.angle_gamma   90.00
#
_symmetry.space_group_name_H-M   'P 1'
#
loop_
_entity.id
_entity.type
_entity.pdbx_description
1 polymer ?
#
loop_
_entity_poly.entity_id
_entity_poly.type
_entity_poly.pdbx_seq_one_letter_code
_entity_poly.pdbx_strand_id
1 'polypeptide(L)'
;MSAQTVITLLLLFFCSANEFSLLPKAENFVSTNVIRTIYNTPEQRAAKCREWYENDQGVDHLNLPPCPLTEQLAMADKDFAEDKSPPHLHHPGADRCYRSAGFWWTVWRWARTWNDPGGQQCCYKSNELVIVGSGAGSADRGAFLWNHWWHDVLPSYYCCMDGDAAVCDLYHKRRPTDTGHGYGPTNGKVTG
;
A
#
# COMPACT_ATOMS: atom_id res chain seq x y z
N MET A 1 30.93 -19.25 6.73
CA MET A 1 30.24 -18.00 7.13
C MET A 1 28.75 -18.24 6.99
N SER A 2 27.95 -17.99 8.02
CA SER A 2 26.50 -18.22 7.93
C SER A 2 25.82 -17.06 7.19
N ALA A 3 24.68 -17.32 6.55
CA ALA A 3 23.92 -16.30 5.81
C ALA A 3 23.56 -15.08 6.69
N GLN A 4 23.37 -15.29 8.00
CA GLN A 4 23.16 -14.21 8.97
C GLN A 4 24.36 -13.25 9.08
N THR A 5 25.60 -13.73 8.95
CA THR A 5 26.79 -12.87 9.02
C THR A 5 26.90 -11.94 7.82
N VAL A 6 26.44 -12.38 6.63
CA VAL A 6 26.43 -11.57 5.40
C VAL A 6 25.31 -10.51 5.44
N ILE A 7 24.17 -10.84 6.04
CA ILE A 7 23.02 -9.92 6.21
C ILE A 7 23.37 -8.76 7.15
N THR A 8 24.05 -9.02 8.25
CA THR A 8 24.49 -7.95 9.18
C THR A 8 25.59 -7.08 8.57
N LEU A 9 26.48 -7.64 7.75
CA LEU A 9 27.52 -6.87 7.04
C LEU A 9 26.93 -5.97 5.94
N LEU A 10 25.92 -6.43 5.19
CA LEU A 10 25.27 -5.60 4.16
C LEU A 10 24.43 -4.47 4.75
N LEU A 11 23.83 -4.65 5.92
CA LEU A 11 23.10 -3.58 6.62
C LEU A 11 24.03 -2.60 7.36
N LEU A 12 25.19 -3.07 7.86
CA LEU A 12 26.17 -2.22 8.54
C LEU A 12 27.06 -1.41 7.58
N PHE A 13 27.29 -1.86 6.34
CA PHE A 13 28.05 -1.08 5.35
C PHE A 13 27.35 0.22 4.88
N PHE A 14 26.08 0.43 5.24
CA PHE A 14 25.38 1.70 4.96
C PHE A 14 25.36 2.69 6.15
N CYS A 15 25.96 2.35 7.29
CA CYS A 15 26.08 3.24 8.46
C CYS A 15 27.54 3.50 8.84
N SER A 16 28.38 3.91 7.90
CA SER A 16 29.66 4.54 8.20
C SER A 16 30.24 5.19 6.96
N ALA A 17 30.00 6.50 6.79
CA ALA A 17 31.02 7.46 6.41
C ALA A 17 30.38 8.86 6.32
N ASN A 18 30.84 9.75 7.20
CA ASN A 18 30.90 11.17 6.89
C ASN A 18 31.60 11.34 5.55
N GLU A 19 30.90 11.81 4.53
CA GLU A 19 31.45 12.76 3.56
C GLU A 19 30.32 13.34 2.70
N PHE A 20 30.12 14.64 2.91
CA PHE A 20 29.16 15.47 2.23
C PHE A 20 29.77 15.88 0.89
N SER A 21 29.50 15.15 -0.19
CA SER A 21 29.46 15.70 -1.56
C SER A 21 29.11 14.61 -2.57
N LEU A 22 28.21 14.96 -3.50
CA LEU A 22 27.76 14.16 -4.64
C LEU A 22 26.78 13.02 -4.30
N LEU A 23 25.56 13.36 -3.90
CA LEU A 23 24.42 12.44 -3.96
C LEU A 23 24.04 12.23 -5.45
N PRO A 24 24.19 11.02 -6.04
CA PRO A 24 23.36 10.66 -7.16
C PRO A 24 21.91 10.53 -6.67
N LYS A 25 20.98 10.95 -7.52
CA LYS A 25 19.54 10.97 -7.28
C LYS A 25 19.05 9.67 -6.65
N ALA A 26 18.09 9.84 -5.74
CA ALA A 26 17.39 8.82 -4.98
C ALA A 26 16.68 7.76 -5.84
N GLU A 27 17.44 6.83 -6.43
CA GLU A 27 16.92 5.68 -7.20
C GLU A 27 17.53 4.36 -6.68
N ASN A 28 17.52 4.15 -5.37
CA ASN A 28 17.68 2.81 -4.79
C ASN A 28 16.33 2.33 -4.25
N PHE A 29 15.35 2.27 -5.16
CA PHE A 29 14.09 1.59 -4.93
C PHE A 29 14.38 0.09 -4.90
N VAL A 30 14.13 -0.58 -3.78
CA VAL A 30 14.13 -2.04 -3.73
C VAL A 30 12.95 -2.49 -4.58
N SER A 31 13.17 -2.70 -5.87
CA SER A 31 12.15 -3.16 -6.81
C SER A 31 11.44 -4.39 -6.26
N THR A 32 10.15 -4.56 -6.52
CA THR A 32 9.41 -5.82 -6.27
C THR A 32 10.16 -7.04 -6.82
N ASN A 33 11.01 -6.86 -7.84
CA ASN A 33 11.92 -7.88 -8.37
C ASN A 33 13.01 -8.31 -7.36
N VAL A 34 13.55 -7.38 -6.56
CA VAL A 34 14.52 -7.69 -5.50
C VAL A 34 13.82 -8.43 -4.36
N ILE A 35 12.60 -8.03 -3.98
CA ILE A 35 11.81 -8.74 -2.96
C ILE A 35 11.47 -10.16 -3.45
N ARG A 36 11.13 -10.33 -4.74
CA ARG A 36 10.96 -11.65 -5.37
C ARG A 36 12.20 -12.52 -5.31
N THR A 37 13.37 -11.89 -5.35
CA THR A 37 14.66 -12.58 -5.25
C THR A 37 14.98 -12.98 -3.80
N ILE A 38 14.56 -12.18 -2.82
CA ILE A 38 14.79 -12.43 -1.38
C ILE A 38 13.79 -13.44 -0.81
N TYR A 39 12.50 -13.33 -1.17
CA TYR A 39 11.44 -14.24 -0.76
C TYR A 39 10.89 -14.94 -2.01
N ASN A 40 11.64 -15.94 -2.47
CA ASN A 40 11.40 -16.55 -3.78
C ASN A 40 10.33 -17.64 -3.77
N THR A 41 10.00 -18.23 -2.61
CA THR A 41 8.95 -19.25 -2.50
C THR A 41 7.66 -18.73 -1.84
N PRO A 42 6.49 -19.30 -2.18
CA PRO A 42 5.23 -19.01 -1.48
C PRO A 42 5.31 -19.25 0.03
N GLU A 43 6.03 -20.28 0.48
CA GLU A 43 6.16 -20.61 1.89
C GLU A 43 6.94 -19.54 2.67
N GLN A 44 8.02 -19.01 2.07
CA GLN A 44 8.80 -17.91 2.66
C GLN A 44 7.97 -16.63 2.77
N ARG A 45 7.21 -16.31 1.72
CA ARG A 45 6.30 -15.15 1.71
C ARG A 45 5.20 -15.30 2.75
N ALA A 46 4.56 -16.46 2.83
CA ALA A 46 3.54 -16.75 3.84
C ALA A 46 4.09 -16.69 5.28
N ALA A 47 5.32 -17.17 5.51
CA ALA A 47 5.97 -17.04 6.81
C ALA A 47 6.24 -15.57 7.16
N LYS A 48 6.70 -14.76 6.21
CA LYS A 48 6.92 -13.32 6.41
C LYS A 48 5.61 -12.57 6.63
N CYS A 49 4.53 -12.96 5.95
CA CYS A 49 3.19 -12.44 6.17
C CYS A 49 2.72 -12.67 7.61
N ARG A 50 2.88 -13.89 8.13
CA ARG A 50 2.53 -14.21 9.52
C ARG A 50 3.35 -13.41 10.53
N GLU A 51 4.67 -13.33 10.34
CA GLU A 51 5.54 -12.54 11.20
C GLU A 51 5.12 -11.06 11.22
N TRP A 52 4.83 -10.47 10.07
CA TRP A 52 4.33 -9.10 10.02
C TRP A 52 2.97 -8.95 10.69
N TYR A 53 2.05 -9.88 10.44
CA TYR A 53 0.70 -9.85 11.00
C TYR A 53 0.71 -9.86 12.54
N GLU A 54 1.63 -10.63 13.15
CA GLU A 54 1.80 -10.71 14.60
C GLU A 54 2.35 -9.40 15.19
N ASN A 55 3.16 -8.65 14.44
CA ASN A 55 3.84 -7.44 14.92
C ASN A 55 3.08 -6.14 14.61
N ASP A 56 2.40 -6.06 13.47
CA ASP A 56 1.67 -4.87 13.03
C ASP A 56 0.41 -4.68 13.89
N GLN A 57 0.13 -3.45 14.32
CA GLN A 57 -1.04 -3.14 15.15
C GLN A 57 -2.31 -2.81 14.34
N GLY A 58 -2.23 -2.82 13.01
CA GLY A 58 -3.27 -2.35 12.12
C GLY A 58 -3.26 -0.84 11.94
N VAL A 59 -4.29 -0.35 11.24
CA VAL A 59 -4.57 1.07 11.03
C VAL A 59 -5.91 1.46 11.64
N ASP A 60 -6.00 2.70 12.12
CA ASP A 60 -7.30 3.31 12.43
C ASP A 60 -7.96 3.75 11.12
N HIS A 61 -8.96 2.98 10.70
CA HIS A 61 -9.72 3.18 9.47
C HIS A 61 -10.99 4.02 9.70
N LEU A 62 -11.32 4.39 10.94
CA LEU A 62 -12.58 5.07 11.27
C LEU A 62 -12.69 6.50 10.72
N ASN A 63 -11.62 7.02 10.11
CA ASN A 63 -11.52 8.39 9.59
C ASN A 63 -11.07 8.47 8.12
N LEU A 64 -11.09 7.34 7.39
CA LEU A 64 -10.81 7.34 5.95
C LEU A 64 -12.10 7.56 5.15
N PRO A 65 -12.06 8.29 4.03
CA PRO A 65 -13.24 8.42 3.18
C PRO A 65 -13.59 7.07 2.55
N PRO A 66 -14.89 6.74 2.44
CA PRO A 66 -15.33 5.50 1.82
C PRO A 66 -14.96 5.47 0.33
N CYS A 67 -14.71 4.29 -0.20
CA CYS A 67 -14.43 4.09 -1.61
C CYS A 67 -15.65 4.40 -2.47
N PRO A 68 -15.47 5.12 -3.58
CA PRO A 68 -16.48 5.18 -4.63
C PRO A 68 -16.88 3.77 -5.09
N LEU A 69 -18.18 3.55 -5.33
CA LEU A 69 -18.66 2.21 -5.72
C LEU A 69 -18.24 1.80 -7.13
N THR A 70 -17.88 2.77 -7.96
CA THR A 70 -17.40 2.53 -9.33
C THR A 70 -16.16 3.34 -9.63
N GLU A 71 -15.39 2.86 -10.58
CA GLU A 71 -14.20 3.56 -11.06
C GLU A 71 -14.54 4.94 -11.63
N GLN A 72 -15.63 5.04 -12.40
CA GLN A 72 -16.10 6.32 -12.93
C GLN A 72 -16.39 7.34 -11.82
N LEU A 73 -16.96 6.89 -10.70
CA LEU A 73 -17.15 7.76 -9.53
C LEU A 73 -15.80 8.18 -8.93
N ALA A 74 -14.83 7.27 -8.82
CA ALA A 74 -13.49 7.61 -8.36
C ALA A 74 -12.74 8.59 -9.28
N MET A 75 -12.96 8.50 -10.60
CA MET A 75 -12.42 9.46 -11.56
C MET A 75 -13.05 10.85 -11.43
N ALA A 76 -14.33 10.92 -11.10
CA ALA A 76 -15.06 12.18 -10.94
C ALA A 76 -14.85 12.81 -9.55
N ASP A 77 -14.49 12.00 -8.55
CA ASP A 77 -14.30 12.45 -7.18
C ASP A 77 -12.93 13.12 -6.99
N LYS A 78 -12.97 14.43 -6.74
CA LYS A 78 -11.77 15.25 -6.52
C LYS A 78 -10.95 14.85 -5.28
N ASP A 79 -11.53 14.07 -4.37
CA ASP A 79 -10.86 13.63 -3.15
C ASP A 79 -10.01 12.36 -3.43
N PHE A 80 -10.18 11.75 -4.60
CA PHE A 80 -9.42 10.60 -5.07
C PHE A 80 -8.52 10.95 -6.26
N ALA A 81 -7.31 10.38 -6.27
CA ALA A 81 -6.36 10.50 -7.37
C ALA A 81 -5.97 9.11 -7.86
N GLU A 82 -5.84 8.93 -9.17
CA GLU A 82 -5.39 7.65 -9.74
C GLU A 82 -3.98 7.32 -9.25
N ASP A 83 -3.80 6.09 -8.78
CA ASP A 83 -2.49 5.52 -8.48
C ASP A 83 -1.80 5.17 -9.80
N LYS A 84 -0.65 5.81 -10.05
CA LYS A 84 0.12 5.60 -11.28
C LYS A 84 0.98 4.33 -11.24
N SER A 85 1.04 3.65 -10.09
CA SER A 85 1.69 2.36 -9.97
C SER A 85 0.90 1.28 -10.70
N PRO A 86 1.54 0.42 -11.52
CA PRO A 86 0.83 -0.66 -12.21
C PRO A 86 0.18 -1.65 -11.22
N PRO A 87 -1.16 -1.82 -11.22
CA PRO A 87 -1.86 -2.63 -10.21
C PRO A 87 -1.38 -4.08 -10.15
N HIS A 88 -1.00 -4.69 -11.27
CA HIS A 88 -0.50 -6.07 -11.31
C HIS A 88 0.73 -6.34 -10.41
N LEU A 89 1.43 -5.31 -9.95
CA LEU A 89 2.59 -5.45 -9.05
C LEU A 89 2.21 -5.58 -7.57
N HIS A 90 1.02 -5.13 -7.17
CA HIS A 90 0.64 -4.95 -5.76
C HIS A 90 -0.84 -5.21 -5.45
N HIS A 91 -1.71 -5.13 -6.45
CA HIS A 91 -3.12 -5.56 -6.43
C HIS A 91 -3.45 -6.48 -7.63
N PRO A 92 -2.87 -7.70 -7.71
CA PRO A 92 -3.14 -8.59 -8.82
C PRO A 92 -4.63 -8.97 -8.86
N GLY A 93 -5.30 -8.60 -9.95
CA GLY A 93 -6.74 -8.76 -10.13
C GLY A 93 -7.50 -7.45 -10.32
N ALA A 94 -6.86 -6.29 -10.08
CA ALA A 94 -7.40 -4.96 -10.39
C ALA A 94 -6.86 -4.41 -11.72
N ASP A 95 -7.65 -3.57 -12.37
CA ASP A 95 -7.30 -2.85 -13.60
C ASP A 95 -6.69 -1.48 -13.29
N ARG A 96 -7.27 -0.75 -12.33
CA ARG A 96 -6.82 0.58 -11.87
C ARG A 96 -7.12 0.75 -10.39
N CYS A 97 -6.33 1.58 -9.73
CA CYS A 97 -6.51 1.94 -8.33
C CYS A 97 -6.49 3.47 -8.15
N TYR A 98 -7.17 3.94 -7.12
CA TYR A 98 -7.30 5.36 -6.76
C TYR A 98 -7.04 5.50 -5.27
N ARG A 99 -6.43 6.60 -4.86
CA ARG A 99 -6.11 6.86 -3.46
C ARG A 99 -6.77 8.13 -2.98
N SER A 100 -7.29 8.10 -1.77
CA SER A 100 -7.77 9.27 -1.05
C SER A 100 -6.58 10.11 -0.58
N ALA A 101 -5.92 10.77 -1.51
CA ALA A 101 -4.69 11.50 -1.25
C ALA A 101 -4.59 12.70 -2.20
N GLY A 102 -5.70 13.42 -2.38
CA GLY A 102 -5.59 14.80 -2.85
C GLY A 102 -4.54 15.52 -2.00
N PHE A 103 -3.57 16.20 -2.63
CA PHE A 103 -2.46 16.89 -1.97
C PHE A 103 -2.89 17.67 -0.71
N TRP A 104 -4.07 18.29 -0.77
CA TRP A 104 -4.68 19.01 0.34
C TRP A 104 -5.12 18.13 1.52
N TRP A 105 -5.66 16.93 1.30
CA TRP A 105 -6.04 15.99 2.37
C TRP A 105 -4.80 15.51 3.14
N THR A 106 -3.74 15.13 2.43
CA THR A 106 -2.46 14.73 3.01
C THR A 106 -1.85 15.88 3.81
N VAL A 107 -1.83 17.10 3.27
CA VAL A 107 -1.32 18.28 3.99
C VAL A 107 -2.18 18.63 5.21
N TRP A 108 -3.51 18.63 5.10
CA TRP A 108 -4.43 18.92 6.21
C TRP A 108 -4.32 17.91 7.35
N ARG A 109 -4.31 16.61 7.01
CA ARG A 109 -4.28 15.55 8.01
C ARG A 109 -2.91 15.48 8.68
N TRP A 110 -1.81 15.64 7.92
CA TRP A 110 -0.46 15.76 8.49
C TRP A 110 -0.35 16.96 9.45
N ALA A 111 -0.86 18.13 9.06
CA ALA A 111 -0.83 19.32 9.92
C ALA A 111 -1.66 19.17 11.21
N ARG A 112 -2.70 18.31 11.22
CA ARG A 112 -3.57 18.08 12.38
C ARG A 112 -3.03 17.01 13.32
N THR A 113 -2.46 15.93 12.80
CA THR A 113 -2.03 14.78 13.60
C THR A 113 -0.53 14.75 13.88
N TRP A 114 0.27 15.56 13.17
CA TRP A 114 1.74 15.46 13.15
C TRP A 114 2.25 14.04 12.84
N ASN A 115 1.40 13.21 12.24
CA ASN A 115 1.67 11.83 11.85
C ASN A 115 1.49 11.69 10.35
N ASP A 116 2.14 10.69 9.74
CA ASP A 116 1.92 10.36 8.33
C ASP A 116 0.45 9.96 8.12
N PRO A 117 -0.32 10.78 7.37
CA PRO A 117 -1.73 10.52 7.20
C PRO A 117 -1.91 9.45 6.14
N GLY A 118 -2.08 8.19 6.56
CA GLY A 118 -2.50 7.12 5.67
C GLY A 118 -3.72 7.47 4.79
N GLY A 119 -4.02 6.63 3.81
CA GLY A 119 -5.07 6.90 2.82
C GLY A 119 -5.89 5.66 2.48
N GLN A 120 -7.11 5.86 2.01
CA GLN A 120 -7.91 4.79 1.42
C GLN A 120 -7.42 4.54 -0.01
N GLN A 121 -6.97 3.33 -0.31
CA GLN A 121 -6.75 2.86 -1.68
C GLN A 121 -7.98 2.05 -2.11
N CYS A 122 -8.55 2.43 -3.26
CA CYS A 122 -9.73 1.82 -3.87
C CYS A 122 -9.32 1.26 -5.22
N CYS A 123 -9.46 -0.04 -5.41
CA CYS A 123 -9.07 -0.73 -6.64
C CYS A 123 -10.29 -1.26 -7.36
N TYR A 124 -10.28 -1.16 -8.68
CA TYR A 124 -11.41 -1.48 -9.53
C TYR A 124 -11.03 -2.49 -10.58
N LYS A 125 -11.98 -3.34 -10.94
CA LYS A 125 -11.91 -4.25 -12.06
C LYS A 125 -13.17 -4.10 -12.87
N SER A 126 -13.05 -3.81 -14.17
CA SER A 126 -14.22 -3.63 -15.04
C SER A 126 -15.25 -2.63 -14.48
N ASN A 127 -14.76 -1.49 -13.96
CA ASN A 127 -15.54 -0.42 -13.31
C ASN A 127 -16.19 -0.78 -11.96
N GLU A 128 -16.00 -1.99 -11.43
CA GLU A 128 -16.54 -2.42 -10.13
C GLU A 128 -15.47 -2.40 -9.05
N LEU A 129 -15.84 -1.97 -7.83
CA LEU A 129 -14.96 -1.97 -6.66
C LEU A 129 -14.59 -3.41 -6.27
N VAL A 130 -13.28 -3.68 -6.18
CA VAL A 130 -12.77 -4.98 -5.72
C VAL A 130 -12.70 -4.98 -4.20
N ILE A 131 -13.58 -5.76 -3.57
CA ILE A 131 -13.74 -5.79 -2.11
C ILE A 131 -13.10 -7.01 -1.42
N VAL A 132 -12.57 -7.96 -2.18
CA VAL A 132 -11.97 -9.20 -1.66
C VAL A 132 -10.75 -9.65 -2.47
N GLY A 133 -9.88 -10.40 -1.81
CA GLY A 133 -8.72 -11.04 -2.42
C GLY A 133 -7.64 -10.06 -2.84
N SER A 134 -6.66 -10.57 -3.57
CA SER A 134 -5.42 -9.84 -3.89
C SER A 134 -5.61 -8.60 -4.77
N GLY A 135 -6.74 -8.46 -5.45
CA GLY A 135 -7.06 -7.26 -6.25
C GLY A 135 -7.68 -6.14 -5.42
N ALA A 136 -8.03 -6.40 -4.17
CA ALA A 136 -8.70 -5.43 -3.32
C ALA A 136 -7.74 -4.31 -2.87
N GLY A 137 -8.30 -3.11 -2.71
CA GLY A 137 -7.60 -1.99 -2.10
C GLY A 137 -7.48 -2.14 -0.58
N SER A 138 -6.82 -1.17 0.04
CA SER A 138 -6.47 -1.17 1.47
C SER A 138 -6.63 0.20 2.12
N ALA A 139 -6.94 0.20 3.41
CA ALA A 139 -6.65 1.32 4.29
C ALA A 139 -5.14 1.39 4.57
N ASP A 140 -4.42 2.24 3.84
CA ASP A 140 -2.97 2.37 3.95
C ASP A 140 -2.57 3.14 5.20
N ARG A 141 -1.44 2.76 5.79
CA ARG A 141 -0.85 3.43 6.95
C ARG A 141 -0.05 4.66 6.57
N GLY A 142 0.67 4.63 5.44
CA GLY A 142 1.55 5.71 5.03
C GLY A 142 1.07 6.43 3.77
N ALA A 143 1.13 7.76 3.76
CA ALA A 143 1.03 8.57 2.54
C ALA A 143 2.40 8.91 1.96
N PHE A 144 3.47 8.98 2.77
CA PHE A 144 4.81 9.23 2.24
C PHE A 144 5.43 7.96 1.68
N LEU A 145 6.21 8.11 0.60
CA LEU A 145 6.76 7.01 -0.20
C LEU A 145 7.39 5.89 0.65
N TRP A 146 8.26 6.23 1.60
CA TRP A 146 8.96 5.24 2.42
C TRP A 146 8.04 4.53 3.42
N ASN A 147 7.17 5.27 4.09
CA ASN A 147 6.26 4.69 5.06
C ASN A 147 5.22 3.80 4.37
N HIS A 148 4.67 4.28 3.25
CA HIS A 148 3.77 3.50 2.39
C HIS A 148 4.42 2.21 1.89
N TRP A 149 5.67 2.31 1.42
CA TRP A 149 6.39 1.14 0.94
C TRP A 149 6.58 0.07 2.03
N TRP A 150 7.06 0.46 3.21
CA TRP A 150 7.36 -0.48 4.29
C TRP A 150 6.11 -1.04 4.98
N HIS A 151 5.07 -0.24 5.12
CA HIS A 151 3.90 -0.61 5.91
C HIS A 151 2.71 -1.11 5.10
N ASP A 152 2.67 -0.87 3.79
CA ASP A 152 1.52 -1.21 2.95
C ASP A 152 1.93 -2.05 1.73
N VAL A 153 2.92 -1.62 0.95
CA VAL A 153 3.30 -2.32 -0.30
C VAL A 153 4.08 -3.60 -0.04
N LEU A 154 5.15 -3.54 0.75
CA LEU A 154 5.96 -4.71 1.08
C LEU A 154 5.12 -5.79 1.78
N PRO A 155 4.19 -5.45 2.71
CA PRO A 155 3.28 -6.44 3.27
C PRO A 155 2.27 -7.02 2.30
N SER A 156 1.66 -6.21 1.43
CA SER A 156 0.80 -6.73 0.37
C SER A 156 1.55 -7.74 -0.50
N TYR A 157 2.82 -7.46 -0.83
CA TYR A 157 3.64 -8.33 -1.66
C TYR A 157 3.76 -9.75 -1.09
N TYR A 158 4.19 -9.91 0.17
CA TYR A 158 4.36 -11.26 0.73
C TYR A 158 3.04 -11.90 1.18
N CYS A 159 1.96 -11.13 1.36
CA CYS A 159 0.68 -11.68 1.78
C CYS A 159 -0.24 -12.07 0.61
N CYS A 160 -0.22 -11.30 -0.49
CA CYS A 160 -1.28 -11.35 -1.51
C CYS A 160 -0.79 -11.70 -2.93
N MET A 161 0.52 -11.72 -3.21
CA MET A 161 1.01 -11.87 -4.59
C MET A 161 0.77 -13.26 -5.20
N ASP A 162 0.73 -14.33 -4.39
CA ASP A 162 0.59 -15.70 -4.90
C ASP A 162 -0.85 -16.20 -5.00
N GLY A 163 -1.82 -15.36 -4.62
CA GLY A 163 -3.24 -15.74 -4.67
C GLY A 163 -3.67 -16.76 -3.60
N ASP A 164 -2.84 -17.04 -2.58
CA ASP A 164 -3.30 -17.74 -1.38
C ASP A 164 -4.21 -16.79 -0.58
N ALA A 165 -5.53 -16.99 -0.73
CA ALA A 165 -6.55 -16.16 -0.11
C ALA A 165 -6.42 -16.14 1.42
N ALA A 166 -6.06 -17.26 2.06
CA ALA A 166 -5.97 -17.33 3.51
C ALA A 166 -4.78 -16.51 4.06
N VAL A 167 -3.69 -16.44 3.30
CA VAL A 167 -2.54 -15.59 3.63
C VAL A 167 -2.86 -14.12 3.36
N CYS A 168 -3.53 -13.81 2.25
CA CYS A 168 -3.93 -12.44 1.93
C CYS A 168 -4.95 -11.87 2.93
N ASP A 169 -5.83 -12.70 3.49
CA ASP A 169 -6.75 -12.31 4.56
C ASP A 169 -6.02 -11.77 5.80
N LEU A 170 -4.79 -12.22 6.08
CA LEU A 170 -3.98 -11.66 7.17
C LEU A 170 -3.62 -10.19 6.90
N TYR A 171 -3.32 -9.86 5.64
CA TYR A 171 -3.11 -8.48 5.22
C TYR A 171 -4.36 -7.64 5.42
N HIS A 172 -5.51 -8.10 4.92
CA HIS A 172 -6.76 -7.35 5.04
C HIS A 172 -7.28 -7.23 6.47
N LYS A 173 -6.87 -8.10 7.41
CA LYS A 173 -7.13 -7.89 8.84
C LYS A 173 -6.40 -6.69 9.43
N ARG A 174 -5.25 -6.29 8.88
CA ARG A 174 -4.45 -5.14 9.34
C ARG A 174 -4.62 -3.90 8.46
N ARG A 175 -5.00 -4.11 7.20
CA ARG A 175 -5.24 -3.11 6.16
C ARG A 175 -6.61 -3.41 5.52
N PRO A 176 -7.70 -3.15 6.24
CA PRO A 176 -9.04 -3.53 5.78
C PRO A 176 -9.36 -2.91 4.44
N THR A 177 -10.02 -3.70 3.60
CA THR A 177 -10.64 -3.23 2.37
C THR A 177 -11.92 -2.50 2.70
N ASP A 178 -12.18 -1.39 2.01
CA ASP A 178 -13.43 -0.66 2.12
C ASP A 178 -14.48 -1.21 1.15
N THR A 179 -15.73 -1.29 1.61
CA THR A 179 -16.84 -1.85 0.83
C THR A 179 -17.60 -0.78 0.02
N GLY A 180 -17.19 0.48 0.12
CA GLY A 180 -17.89 1.65 -0.40
C GLY A 180 -19.16 2.00 0.38
N HIS A 181 -19.44 1.31 1.49
CA HIS A 181 -20.61 1.63 2.32
C HIS A 181 -20.49 3.05 2.88
N GLY A 182 -21.54 3.85 2.69
CA GLY A 182 -21.55 5.26 3.12
C GLY A 182 -20.90 6.22 2.14
N TYR A 183 -20.44 5.74 0.96
CA TYR A 183 -20.01 6.64 -0.10
C TYR A 183 -21.14 7.57 -0.55
N GLY A 184 -20.91 8.86 -0.38
CA GLY A 184 -21.70 9.93 -0.95
C GLY A 184 -20.74 10.93 -1.60
N PRO A 185 -20.86 11.24 -2.90
CA PRO A 185 -19.95 12.16 -3.55
C PRO A 185 -20.01 13.52 -2.84
N THR A 186 -18.87 13.99 -2.32
CA THR A 186 -18.79 15.19 -1.48
C THR A 186 -19.07 16.48 -2.27
N ASN A 187 -19.21 16.42 -3.59
CA ASN A 187 -19.57 17.54 -4.44
C ASN A 187 -20.52 17.06 -5.54
N GLY A 188 -21.82 17.31 -5.35
CA GLY A 188 -22.84 16.96 -6.32
C GLY A 188 -22.52 17.49 -7.72
N LYS A 189 -22.44 16.58 -8.69
CA LYS A 189 -22.93 16.68 -10.08
C LYS A 189 -22.61 15.37 -10.79
N VAL A 190 -23.44 14.36 -10.55
CA VAL A 190 -23.72 13.36 -11.58
C VAL A 190 -24.70 14.05 -12.52
N THR A 191 -24.20 14.74 -13.54
CA THR A 191 -25.06 15.11 -14.67
C THR A 191 -25.23 13.85 -15.50
N GLY A 192 -26.47 13.34 -15.53
CA GLY A 192 -26.89 12.28 -16.44
C GLY A 192 -26.92 12.71 -17.90
#